data_AF-A0A3D0QYI6-F1
#
_entry.id   AF-A0A3D0QYI6-F1
#
_cell.length_a   1.000
_cell.length_b   1.000
_cell.length_c   1.000
_cell.angle_alpha   90.00
_cell.angle_beta   90.00
_cell.angle_gamma   90.00
#
_symmetry.space_group_name_H-M   'P 1'
#
loop_
_entity.id
_entity.type
_entity.pdbx_description
1 polymer ?
#
loop_
_entity_poly.entity_id
_entity_poly.type
_entity_poly.pdbx_seq_one_letter_code
_entity_poly.pdbx_strand_id
1 'polypeptide(L)'
;MRSAQSALDEAQAHRSRLLAAFAVTVGSDGAVAGVLGLHEREVRVARRTVGKEDARGVADELLTASLTASENEQEAVPPDAAAAPSMGMAGPAAEAGGMAHDPSADQVPHQQHQQQQHGVREPRWTGAMDALLVGSWQTGVDLQVLASEFGLDLARLVSRAQQLSAEGRLSPPWAGPGPGGEARSGRHRRNSGDVDYTYDFYDSYDHPAYPPGWEVPSTVPDDMLTSMPHQTGWQQYTHSTAS
;
A
#
# COMPACT_ATOMS: atom_id res chain seq x y z
N MET A 1 -4.89 30.18 13.29
CA MET A 1 -5.57 29.26 12.35
C MET A 1 -5.17 29.49 10.88
N ARG A 2 -5.20 30.72 10.34
CA ARG A 2 -4.85 30.95 8.91
C ARG A 2 -3.44 30.48 8.51
N SER A 3 -2.45 30.58 9.40
CA SER A 3 -1.07 30.11 9.15
C SER A 3 -0.92 28.60 9.05
N ALA A 4 -1.74 27.83 9.79
CA ALA A 4 -1.72 26.37 9.72
C ALA A 4 -2.35 25.86 8.41
N GLN A 5 -3.42 26.53 7.96
CA GLN A 5 -4.06 26.21 6.69
C GLN A 5 -3.13 26.51 5.50
N SER A 6 -2.48 27.68 5.50
CA SER A 6 -1.54 28.03 4.42
C SER A 6 -0.37 27.04 4.34
N ALA A 7 0.14 26.55 5.48
CA ALA A 7 1.20 25.56 5.50
C ALA A 7 0.74 24.20 4.92
N LEU A 8 -0.51 23.80 5.17
CA LEU A 8 -1.07 22.57 4.61
C LEU A 8 -1.27 22.70 3.10
N ASP A 9 -1.80 23.84 2.64
CA ASP A 9 -2.00 24.12 1.23
C ASP A 9 -0.66 24.15 0.48
N GLU A 10 0.37 24.76 1.07
CA GLU A 10 1.74 24.78 0.53
C GLU A 10 2.35 23.37 0.48
N ALA A 11 2.18 22.57 1.54
CA ALA A 11 2.65 21.19 1.57
C ALA A 11 1.95 20.32 0.51
N GLN A 12 0.64 20.52 0.29
CA GLN A 12 -0.10 19.84 -0.76
C GLN A 12 0.37 20.26 -2.15
N ALA A 13 0.61 21.56 -2.37
CA ALA A 13 1.13 22.08 -3.63
C ALA A 13 2.59 21.62 -3.89
N HIS A 14 3.38 21.45 -2.84
CA HIS A 14 4.72 20.88 -2.96
C HIS A 14 4.66 19.40 -3.34
N ARG A 15 3.83 18.62 -2.64
CA ARG A 15 3.61 17.19 -2.96
C ARG A 15 3.12 17.01 -4.39
N SER A 16 2.18 17.82 -4.87
CA SER A 16 1.67 17.71 -6.24
C SER A 16 2.76 18.00 -7.28
N ARG A 17 3.62 19.00 -7.04
CA ARG A 17 4.79 19.30 -7.90
C ARG A 17 5.76 18.13 -7.97
N LEU A 18 6.09 17.51 -6.84
CA LEU A 18 6.95 16.33 -6.82
C LEU A 18 6.34 15.16 -7.61
N LEU A 19 5.07 14.84 -7.36
CA LEU A 19 4.39 13.75 -8.08
C LEU A 19 4.37 13.99 -9.60
N ALA A 20 4.12 15.23 -10.02
CA ALA A 20 4.14 15.61 -11.42
C ALA A 20 5.56 15.48 -12.02
N ALA A 21 6.59 15.91 -11.30
CA ALA A 21 7.99 15.79 -11.71
C ALA A 21 8.40 14.31 -11.89
N PHE A 22 8.06 13.43 -10.94
CA PHE A 22 8.29 11.99 -11.06
C PHE A 22 7.54 11.38 -12.25
N ALA A 23 6.28 11.75 -12.46
CA ALA A 23 5.49 11.25 -13.59
C ALA A 23 6.07 11.67 -14.95
N VAL A 24 6.64 12.88 -15.05
CA VAL A 24 7.25 13.38 -16.30
C VAL A 24 8.61 12.77 -16.56
N THR A 25 9.44 12.57 -15.53
CA THR A 25 10.76 11.92 -15.66
C THR A 25 10.63 10.45 -16.04
N VAL A 26 9.69 9.73 -15.42
CA VAL A 26 9.40 8.31 -15.72
C VAL A 26 8.57 8.16 -17.00
N GLY A 27 7.74 9.15 -17.34
CA GLY A 27 6.85 9.11 -18.49
C GLY A 27 5.59 8.26 -18.31
N SER A 28 5.32 7.75 -17.10
CA SER A 28 4.16 6.89 -16.79
C SER A 28 3.57 7.19 -15.41
N ASP A 29 2.31 7.63 -15.38
CA ASP A 29 1.58 7.88 -14.13
C ASP A 29 1.37 6.58 -13.35
N GLY A 30 1.07 5.48 -14.05
CA GLY A 30 0.80 4.18 -13.44
C GLY A 30 2.03 3.55 -12.79
N ALA A 31 3.21 3.73 -13.37
CA ALA A 31 4.46 3.24 -12.79
C ALA A 31 4.77 3.97 -11.47
N VAL A 32 4.68 5.30 -11.46
CA VAL A 32 4.89 6.12 -10.26
C VAL A 32 3.84 5.80 -9.19
N ALA A 33 2.58 5.64 -9.58
CA ALA A 33 1.50 5.25 -8.68
C ALA A 33 1.77 3.88 -8.04
N GLY A 34 2.21 2.89 -8.83
CA GLY A 34 2.56 1.56 -8.34
C GLY A 34 3.74 1.58 -7.34
N VAL A 35 4.78 2.37 -7.61
CA VAL A 35 5.95 2.49 -6.72
C VAL A 35 5.59 3.19 -5.40
N LEU A 36 4.76 4.23 -5.45
CA LEU A 36 4.40 5.02 -4.27
C LEU A 36 3.17 4.47 -3.52
N GLY A 37 2.53 3.40 -4.01
CA GLY A 37 1.28 2.89 -3.45
C GLY A 37 0.11 3.87 -3.54
N LEU A 38 0.17 4.81 -4.50
CA LEU A 38 -0.86 5.83 -4.73
C LEU A 38 -1.81 5.39 -5.84
N HIS A 39 -2.96 6.06 -5.95
CA HIS A 39 -3.87 5.80 -7.06
C HIS A 39 -3.41 6.57 -8.31
N GLU A 40 -3.44 5.95 -9.49
CA GLU A 40 -3.00 6.59 -10.75
C GLU A 40 -3.72 7.93 -11.01
N ARG A 41 -5.01 8.01 -10.63
CA ARG A 41 -5.82 9.23 -10.69
C ARG A 41 -5.16 10.40 -9.96
N GLU A 42 -4.53 10.18 -8.80
CA GLU A 42 -3.89 11.23 -8.02
C GLU A 42 -2.68 11.81 -8.75
N VAL A 43 -1.81 10.94 -9.27
CA VAL A 43 -0.63 11.33 -10.05
C VAL A 43 -1.03 12.07 -11.32
N ARG A 44 -2.06 11.57 -12.01
CA ARG A 44 -2.61 12.22 -13.21
C ARG A 44 -3.18 13.60 -12.92
N VAL A 45 -3.89 13.77 -11.81
CA VAL A 45 -4.43 15.08 -11.37
C VAL A 45 -3.27 16.02 -11.04
N ALA A 46 -2.28 15.57 -10.25
CA ALA A 46 -1.10 16.37 -9.91
C ALA A 46 -0.39 16.89 -11.17
N ARG A 47 -0.15 16.02 -12.16
CA ARG A 47 0.45 16.40 -13.44
C ARG A 47 -0.39 17.41 -14.24
N ARG A 48 -1.72 17.27 -14.23
CA ARG A 48 -2.63 18.23 -14.89
C ARG A 48 -2.66 19.59 -14.18
N THR A 49 -2.60 19.60 -12.85
CA THR A 49 -2.64 20.83 -12.04
C THR A 49 -1.33 21.61 -12.13
N VAL A 50 -0.19 20.92 -12.14
CA VAL A 50 1.14 21.55 -12.21
C VAL A 50 1.50 21.95 -13.64
N GLY A 51 1.08 21.17 -14.63
CA GLY A 51 1.49 21.39 -16.02
C GLY A 51 2.84 20.74 -16.34
N LYS A 52 3.15 20.64 -17.63
CA LYS A 52 4.30 19.87 -18.12
C LYS A 52 5.61 20.62 -17.91
N GLU A 53 5.61 21.92 -18.15
CA GLU A 53 6.77 22.81 -18.10
C GLU A 53 7.25 22.95 -16.65
N ASP A 54 6.35 23.25 -15.72
CA ASP A 54 6.68 23.37 -14.29
C ASP A 54 7.16 22.04 -13.70
N ALA A 55 6.52 20.93 -14.08
CA ALA A 55 6.94 19.60 -13.66
C ALA A 55 8.35 19.25 -14.16
N ARG A 56 8.73 19.70 -15.36
CA ARG A 56 10.11 19.54 -15.86
C ARG A 56 11.10 20.39 -15.07
N GLY A 57 10.78 21.64 -14.79
CA GLY A 57 11.64 22.51 -13.98
C GLY A 57 11.93 21.92 -12.61
N VAL A 58 10.89 21.41 -11.93
CA VAL A 58 11.04 20.76 -10.61
C VAL A 58 11.82 19.45 -10.74
N ALA A 59 11.62 18.67 -11.80
CA ALA A 59 12.39 17.45 -12.04
C ALA A 59 13.90 17.74 -12.23
N ASP A 60 14.22 18.75 -13.03
CA ASP A 60 15.61 19.16 -13.28
C ASP A 60 16.27 19.69 -12.00
N GLU A 61 15.54 20.45 -11.18
CA GLU A 61 16.00 20.90 -9.87
C GLU A 61 16.29 19.72 -8.93
N LEU A 62 15.40 18.72 -8.86
CA LEU A 62 15.61 17.52 -8.04
C LEU A 62 16.78 16.67 -8.51
N LEU A 63 16.96 16.52 -9.82
CA LEU A 63 18.10 15.81 -10.39
C LEU A 63 19.41 16.54 -10.08
N THR A 64 19.42 17.86 -10.20
CA THR A 64 20.59 18.70 -9.86
C THR A 64 20.90 18.65 -8.38
N ALA A 65 19.88 18.74 -7.51
CA ALA A 65 20.03 18.65 -6.07
C ALA A 65 20.48 17.25 -5.60
N SER A 66 20.01 16.19 -6.27
CA SER A 66 20.44 14.82 -5.98
C SER A 66 21.91 14.58 -6.35
N LEU A 67 22.36 15.15 -7.47
CA LEU A 67 23.75 15.11 -7.88
C LEU A 67 24.66 15.83 -6.88
N THR A 68 24.27 17.00 -6.39
CA THR A 68 25.06 17.74 -5.38
C THR A 68 24.99 17.13 -3.98
N ALA A 69 23.89 16.49 -3.61
CA ALA A 69 23.79 15.73 -2.36
C ALA A 69 24.74 14.52 -2.33
N SER A 70 24.87 13.82 -3.46
CA SER A 70 25.75 12.65 -3.59
C SER A 70 27.24 13.01 -3.47
N GLU A 71 27.63 14.24 -3.80
CA GLU A 71 29.02 14.71 -3.72
C GLU A 71 29.45 15.07 -2.28
N ASN A 72 28.50 15.36 -1.37
CA ASN A 72 28.78 15.73 0.02
C ASN A 72 28.80 14.55 1.02
N GLU A 73 28.28 13.37 0.66
CA GLU A 73 28.32 12.17 1.53
C GLU A 73 29.64 11.40 1.46
N GLN A 74 30.56 11.77 0.57
CA GLN A 74 31.84 11.06 0.38
C GLN A 74 33.01 11.60 1.23
N GLU A 75 32.78 12.64 2.05
CA GLU A 75 33.78 13.24 2.95
C GLU A 75 33.34 13.19 4.43
N ALA A 76 32.95 12.02 4.91
CA ALA A 76 32.79 11.74 6.34
C ALA A 76 33.46 10.42 6.72
N VAL A 77 34.79 10.41 6.70
CA VAL A 77 35.59 9.37 7.37
C VAL A 77 35.64 9.71 8.88
N PRO A 78 35.06 8.90 9.78
CA PRO A 78 35.26 9.09 11.21
C PRO A 78 36.69 8.63 11.60
N PRO A 79 37.50 9.47 12.26
CA PRO A 79 38.74 9.00 12.87
C PRO A 79 38.43 8.27 14.17
N ASP A 80 38.90 7.03 14.24
CA ASP A 80 39.59 6.42 15.39
C ASP A 80 38.94 6.54 16.79
N ALA A 81 38.41 5.41 17.28
CA ALA A 81 38.36 5.13 18.71
C ALA A 81 38.36 3.62 18.96
N ALA A 82 39.57 3.05 18.97
CA ALA A 82 39.87 1.81 19.66
C ALA A 82 39.57 1.93 21.17
N ALA A 83 38.73 1.04 21.71
CA ALA A 83 38.74 0.67 23.14
C ALA A 83 37.90 -0.60 23.42
N ALA A 84 38.52 -1.78 23.33
CA ALA A 84 38.35 -2.84 24.34
C ALA A 84 39.25 -2.47 25.55
N PRO A 85 39.13 -3.02 26.80
CA PRO A 85 38.57 -4.33 27.18
C PRO A 85 37.78 -4.34 28.52
N SER A 86 37.19 -5.48 28.92
CA SER A 86 37.38 -6.05 30.28
C SER A 86 36.63 -7.37 30.48
N MET A 87 37.40 -8.43 30.69
CA MET A 87 36.98 -9.66 31.34
C MET A 87 36.82 -9.42 32.86
N GLY A 88 35.77 -10.00 33.45
CA GLY A 88 35.59 -10.04 34.90
C GLY A 88 34.82 -11.30 35.31
N MET A 89 35.55 -12.28 35.83
CA MET A 89 35.06 -13.52 36.45
C MET A 89 34.22 -13.26 37.72
N ALA A 90 33.32 -14.22 38.00
CA ALA A 90 33.20 -15.01 39.25
C ALA A 90 31.76 -15.15 39.78
N GLY A 91 31.31 -16.41 39.93
CA GLY A 91 30.20 -16.79 40.83
C GLY A 91 30.61 -16.67 42.31
N PRO A 92 29.75 -17.06 43.30
CA PRO A 92 29.31 -18.45 43.42
C PRO A 92 27.90 -18.72 44.07
N ALA A 93 27.51 -19.99 43.93
CA ALA A 93 26.86 -20.90 44.90
C ALA A 93 25.59 -20.52 45.71
N ALA A 94 24.51 -21.21 45.32
CA ALA A 94 23.55 -21.97 46.12
C ALA A 94 23.62 -21.97 47.67
N GLU A 95 22.46 -21.72 48.30
CA GLU A 95 22.07 -22.34 49.56
C GLU A 95 20.58 -22.73 49.54
N ALA A 96 20.33 -23.92 50.10
CA ALA A 96 19.06 -24.63 50.15
C ALA A 96 18.40 -24.49 51.52
N GLY A 97 17.07 -24.50 51.54
CA GLY A 97 16.21 -24.68 52.71
C GLY A 97 14.80 -24.25 52.33
N GLY A 98 13.70 -24.97 52.57
CA GLY A 98 13.43 -26.08 53.46
C GLY A 98 12.05 -25.82 54.11
N MET A 99 11.11 -26.75 53.93
CA MET A 99 9.87 -26.99 54.69
C MET A 99 8.62 -26.07 54.56
N ALA A 100 7.64 -26.55 53.79
CA ALA A 100 6.29 -27.06 54.14
C ALA A 100 5.41 -26.49 55.31
N HIS A 101 4.08 -26.64 55.10
CA HIS A 101 2.87 -26.46 55.95
C HIS A 101 2.23 -25.05 55.97
N ASP A 102 0.90 -24.82 55.87
CA ASP A 102 -0.33 -25.63 55.98
C ASP A 102 -1.53 -24.86 55.34
N PRO A 103 -2.71 -25.46 55.05
CA PRO A 103 -3.86 -24.81 54.44
C PRO A 103 -4.94 -24.42 55.47
N SER A 104 -5.59 -23.25 55.31
CA SER A 104 -7.05 -23.06 55.53
C SER A 104 -7.48 -21.60 55.40
N ALA A 105 -8.53 -21.42 54.59
CA ALA A 105 -9.62 -20.44 54.64
C ALA A 105 -9.40 -19.08 55.32
N ASP A 106 -9.45 -18.00 54.54
CA ASP A 106 -10.56 -17.05 54.64
C ASP A 106 -10.70 -16.15 53.40
N GLN A 107 -11.95 -15.85 53.04
CA GLN A 107 -12.35 -15.12 51.84
C GLN A 107 -12.17 -13.61 52.00
N VAL A 108 -11.58 -12.96 51.00
CA VAL A 108 -11.77 -11.53 50.70
C VAL A 108 -11.73 -11.33 49.17
N PRO A 109 -12.73 -10.67 48.55
CA PRO A 109 -12.74 -10.43 47.11
C PRO A 109 -11.94 -9.15 46.82
N HIS A 110 -10.66 -9.29 46.50
CA HIS A 110 -9.85 -8.18 45.99
C HIS A 110 -9.17 -8.60 44.69
N GLN A 111 -9.57 -7.89 43.62
CA GLN A 111 -8.86 -7.62 42.38
C GLN A 111 -7.82 -8.66 41.93
N GLN A 112 -8.14 -9.35 40.84
CA GLN A 112 -7.21 -10.13 40.04
C GLN A 112 -6.05 -9.25 39.53
N HIS A 113 -5.04 -9.04 40.38
CA HIS A 113 -3.67 -8.93 39.96
C HIS A 113 -3.25 -10.30 39.43
N GLN A 114 -3.49 -10.56 38.13
CA GLN A 114 -2.78 -11.64 37.44
C GLN A 114 -1.33 -11.21 37.23
N GLN A 115 -0.55 -11.41 38.29
CA GLN A 115 0.78 -12.02 38.28
C GLN A 115 1.49 -11.99 36.92
N GLN A 116 2.27 -10.92 36.74
CA GLN A 116 3.49 -10.91 35.95
C GLN A 116 4.47 -11.93 36.55
N GLN A 117 4.33 -13.19 36.15
CA GLN A 117 5.39 -14.19 36.32
C GLN A 117 6.33 -14.06 35.12
N HIS A 118 7.47 -13.43 35.34
CA HIS A 118 8.66 -13.41 34.47
C HIS A 118 9.36 -14.79 34.47
N GLY A 119 8.63 -15.84 34.09
CA GLY A 119 9.24 -16.98 33.43
C GLY A 119 9.32 -16.68 31.95
N VAL A 120 10.25 -17.30 31.23
CA VAL A 120 10.34 -17.30 29.76
C VAL A 120 9.05 -17.90 29.18
N ARG A 121 7.96 -17.13 29.25
CA ARG A 121 6.67 -17.50 28.69
C ARG A 121 6.83 -17.29 27.22
N GLU A 122 6.79 -18.39 26.48
CA GLU A 122 6.52 -18.38 25.05
C GLU A 122 5.48 -17.28 24.80
N PRO A 123 5.74 -16.34 23.88
CA PRO A 123 4.83 -15.23 23.66
C PRO A 123 3.50 -15.83 23.21
N ARG A 124 2.54 -15.91 24.14
CA ARG A 124 1.23 -16.49 23.84
C ARG A 124 0.57 -15.50 22.90
N TRP A 125 0.08 -16.00 21.78
CA TRP A 125 -0.61 -15.16 20.84
C TRP A 125 -1.84 -14.54 21.52
N THR A 126 -1.92 -13.20 21.57
CA THR A 126 -3.03 -12.48 22.23
C THR A 126 -3.90 -11.77 21.19
N GLY A 127 -5.18 -11.52 21.51
CA GLY A 127 -6.09 -10.81 20.60
C GLY A 127 -5.66 -9.37 20.26
N ALA A 128 -4.85 -8.74 21.11
CA ALA A 128 -4.24 -7.45 20.80
C ALA A 128 -3.19 -7.58 19.68
N MET A 129 -2.45 -8.69 19.63
CA MET A 129 -1.50 -8.97 18.54
C MET A 129 -2.21 -9.25 17.23
N ASP A 130 -3.39 -9.91 17.26
CA ASP A 130 -4.24 -10.03 16.06
C ASP A 130 -4.66 -8.67 15.53
N ALA A 131 -5.10 -7.75 16.40
CA ALA A 131 -5.52 -6.42 15.98
C ALA A 131 -4.35 -5.64 15.35
N LEU A 132 -3.14 -5.76 15.92
CA LEU A 132 -1.93 -5.13 15.37
C LEU A 132 -1.54 -5.76 14.02
N LEU A 133 -1.62 -7.08 13.88
CA LEU A 133 -1.35 -7.78 12.63
C LEU A 133 -2.36 -7.42 11.52
N VAL A 134 -3.65 -7.29 11.88
CA VAL A 134 -4.69 -6.84 10.94
C VAL A 134 -4.43 -5.39 10.54
N GLY A 135 -4.08 -4.53 11.50
CA GLY A 135 -3.74 -3.13 11.22
C GLY A 135 -2.52 -3.00 10.32
N SER A 136 -1.44 -3.74 10.60
CA SER A 136 -0.21 -3.75 9.82
C SER A 136 -0.43 -4.27 8.41
N TRP A 137 -1.30 -5.27 8.24
CA TRP A 137 -1.69 -5.80 6.95
C TRP A 137 -2.43 -4.77 6.09
N GLN A 138 -3.32 -3.98 6.72
CA GLN A 138 -4.07 -2.92 6.03
C GLN A 138 -3.18 -1.74 5.63
N THR A 139 -2.16 -1.43 6.43
CA THR A 139 -1.21 -0.34 6.15
C THR A 139 -0.04 -0.76 5.27
N GLY A 140 0.12 -2.06 4.97
CA GLY A 140 1.22 -2.58 4.16
C GLY A 140 2.57 -2.60 4.87
N VAL A 141 2.58 -2.67 6.20
CA VAL A 141 3.82 -2.77 7.00
C VAL A 141 4.44 -4.15 6.81
N ASP A 142 5.76 -4.18 6.66
CA ASP A 142 6.53 -5.41 6.49
C ASP A 142 6.44 -6.32 7.73
N LEU A 143 6.09 -7.58 7.50
CA LEU A 143 5.97 -8.62 8.53
C LEU A 143 7.32 -8.92 9.21
N GLN A 144 8.44 -8.71 8.52
CA GLN A 144 9.77 -8.92 9.08
C GLN A 144 10.12 -7.85 10.12
N VAL A 145 9.79 -6.59 9.83
CA VAL A 145 9.90 -5.48 10.80
C VAL A 145 9.02 -5.78 12.00
N LEU A 146 7.77 -6.16 11.77
CA LEU A 146 6.83 -6.51 12.83
C LEU A 146 7.32 -7.67 13.70
N ALA A 147 7.89 -8.72 13.09
CA ALA A 147 8.48 -9.85 13.80
C ALA A 147 9.65 -9.42 14.70
N SER A 148 10.52 -8.53 14.22
CA SER A 148 11.63 -7.99 15.01
C SER A 148 11.17 -7.13 16.19
N GLU A 149 10.14 -6.31 16.00
CA GLU A 149 9.57 -5.44 17.04
C GLU A 149 8.91 -6.25 18.17
N PHE A 150 8.24 -7.36 17.84
CA PHE A 150 7.62 -8.22 18.83
C PHE A 150 8.55 -9.29 19.41
N GLY A 151 9.78 -9.42 18.90
CA GLY A 151 10.68 -10.53 19.24
C GLY A 151 10.08 -11.90 18.89
N LEU A 152 9.31 -11.98 17.80
CA LEU A 152 8.65 -13.19 17.35
C LEU A 152 9.34 -13.77 16.12
N ASP A 153 9.16 -15.06 15.94
CA ASP A 153 9.54 -15.71 14.69
C ASP A 153 8.58 -15.31 13.55
N LEU A 154 9.15 -14.92 12.41
CA LEU A 154 8.41 -14.60 11.18
C LEU A 154 7.50 -15.76 10.77
N ALA A 155 7.96 -17.01 10.89
CA ALA A 155 7.15 -18.17 10.52
C ALA A 155 5.86 -18.27 11.34
N ARG A 156 5.93 -17.92 12.63
CA ARG A 156 4.77 -17.91 13.53
C ARG A 156 3.78 -16.80 13.16
N LEU A 157 4.30 -15.63 12.79
CA LEU A 157 3.50 -14.47 12.40
C LEU A 157 2.79 -14.72 11.05
N VAL A 158 3.47 -15.35 10.08
CA VAL A 158 2.89 -15.79 8.80
C VAL A 158 1.82 -16.85 9.01
N SER A 159 2.08 -17.87 9.84
CA SER A 159 1.08 -18.93 10.14
C SER A 159 -0.21 -18.33 10.71
N ARG A 160 -0.08 -17.34 11.59
CA ARG A 160 -1.25 -16.66 12.15
C ARG A 160 -1.94 -15.74 11.16
N ALA A 161 -1.20 -15.04 10.30
CA ALA A 161 -1.78 -14.27 9.21
C ALA A 161 -2.61 -15.17 8.28
N GLN A 162 -2.09 -16.35 7.92
CA GLN A 162 -2.84 -17.33 7.14
C GLN A 162 -4.14 -17.76 7.84
N GLN A 163 -4.11 -17.98 9.15
CA GLN A 163 -5.31 -18.30 9.93
C GLN A 163 -6.33 -17.15 9.90
N LEU A 164 -5.90 -15.91 10.13
CA LEU A 164 -6.80 -14.74 10.06
C LEU A 164 -7.35 -14.49 8.65
N SER A 165 -6.58 -14.84 7.61
CA SER A 165 -7.04 -14.82 6.22
C SER A 165 -8.11 -15.89 5.97
N ALA A 166 -7.92 -17.11 6.46
CA ALA A 166 -8.91 -18.18 6.39
C ALA A 166 -10.20 -17.84 7.18
N GLU A 167 -10.08 -17.07 8.26
CA GLU A 167 -11.21 -16.52 9.02
C GLU A 167 -11.87 -15.31 8.33
N GLY A 168 -11.33 -14.81 7.21
CA GLY A 168 -11.85 -13.66 6.47
C GLY A 168 -11.58 -12.30 7.13
N ARG A 169 -10.66 -12.24 8.11
CA ARG A 169 -10.34 -11.02 8.87
C ARG A 169 -9.26 -10.15 8.21
N LEU A 170 -8.45 -10.73 7.32
CA LEU A 170 -7.41 -10.01 6.54
C LEU A 170 -7.86 -9.66 5.11
N SER A 171 -9.15 -9.41 4.90
CA SER A 171 -9.64 -8.93 3.62
C SER A 171 -9.23 -7.46 3.43
N PRO A 172 -8.46 -7.13 2.38
CA PRO A 172 -8.09 -5.76 2.10
C PRO A 172 -9.36 -4.91 1.89
N PRO A 173 -9.44 -3.68 2.41
CA PRO A 173 -10.63 -2.83 2.24
C PRO A 173 -10.90 -2.46 0.77
N TRP A 174 -9.90 -2.57 -0.10
CA TRP A 174 -10.04 -2.39 -1.55
C TRP A 174 -10.48 -3.66 -2.29
N ALA A 175 -10.36 -4.84 -1.66
CA ALA A 175 -11.11 -6.01 -2.05
C ALA A 175 -12.54 -5.81 -1.52
N GLY A 176 -13.27 -4.90 -2.14
CA GLY A 176 -14.65 -4.62 -1.79
C GLY A 176 -15.48 -5.91 -1.77
N PRO A 177 -16.69 -5.89 -1.17
CA PRO A 177 -17.64 -6.97 -1.36
C PRO A 177 -17.97 -7.05 -2.85
N GLY A 178 -17.25 -7.90 -3.57
CA GLY A 178 -17.69 -8.32 -4.89
C GLY A 178 -19.11 -8.88 -4.76
N PRO A 179 -19.98 -8.73 -5.76
CA PRO A 179 -21.29 -9.38 -5.83
C PRO A 179 -21.12 -10.89 -6.00
N GLY A 180 -20.59 -11.54 -4.97
CA GLY A 180 -20.16 -12.93 -4.96
C GLY A 180 -19.65 -13.35 -3.58
N GLY A 181 -20.10 -12.67 -2.51
CA GLY A 181 -19.99 -13.12 -1.13
C GLY A 181 -20.79 -14.39 -0.89
N GLU A 182 -20.46 -15.46 -1.60
CA GLU A 182 -20.74 -16.81 -1.20
C GLU A 182 -19.48 -17.37 -0.57
N ALA A 183 -19.59 -17.58 0.74
CA ALA A 183 -18.70 -18.39 1.54
C ALA A 183 -18.38 -19.71 0.79
N ARG A 184 -17.24 -19.77 0.09
CA ARG A 184 -16.66 -21.02 -0.41
C ARG A 184 -15.95 -21.80 0.70
N SER A 185 -16.53 -21.79 1.89
CA SER A 185 -16.28 -22.79 2.92
C SER A 185 -17.31 -23.91 2.74
N GLY A 186 -17.03 -24.86 1.85
CA GLY A 186 -17.91 -26.01 1.71
C GLY A 186 -17.62 -26.94 0.53
N ARG A 187 -16.95 -28.05 0.83
CA ARG A 187 -16.90 -29.30 0.02
C ARG A 187 -16.10 -29.29 -1.28
N HIS A 188 -14.80 -29.46 -1.09
CA HIS A 188 -14.07 -30.50 -1.82
C HIS A 188 -14.73 -31.87 -1.58
N ARG A 189 -15.54 -32.35 -2.53
CA ARG A 189 -15.65 -33.80 -2.80
C ARG A 189 -15.65 -34.03 -4.30
N ARG A 190 -14.45 -34.38 -4.77
CA ARG A 190 -14.08 -35.22 -5.91
C ARG A 190 -15.25 -35.77 -6.76
N ASN A 191 -15.19 -35.52 -8.07
CA ASN A 191 -15.44 -36.43 -9.19
C ASN A 191 -14.72 -35.75 -10.39
N SER A 192 -13.56 -36.18 -10.88
CA SER A 192 -13.26 -37.38 -11.68
C SER A 192 -14.27 -37.67 -12.79
N GLY A 193 -13.86 -37.38 -14.04
CA GLY A 193 -14.38 -38.00 -15.27
C GLY A 193 -14.93 -37.02 -16.30
N ASP A 194 -14.61 -37.29 -17.57
CA ASP A 194 -14.93 -36.56 -18.81
C ASP A 194 -14.10 -35.26 -19.02
N VAL A 195 -12.96 -35.19 -19.73
CA VAL A 195 -12.49 -35.90 -20.94
C VAL A 195 -13.59 -36.19 -21.95
N ASP A 196 -13.99 -35.16 -22.69
CA ASP A 196 -14.23 -35.36 -24.11
C ASP A 196 -13.33 -34.46 -24.95
N TYR A 197 -12.60 -35.13 -25.83
CA TYR A 197 -11.69 -34.61 -26.83
C TYR A 197 -12.56 -34.22 -28.03
N THR A 198 -12.53 -32.97 -28.48
CA THR A 198 -12.83 -32.73 -29.89
C THR A 198 -11.96 -31.60 -30.44
N TYR A 199 -10.96 -32.08 -31.15
CA TYR A 199 -10.22 -31.45 -32.23
C TYR A 199 -11.19 -30.73 -33.18
N ASP A 200 -11.07 -29.41 -33.35
CA ASP A 200 -11.43 -28.74 -34.61
C ASP A 200 -10.43 -27.61 -34.88
N PHE A 201 -9.37 -28.08 -35.50
CA PHE A 201 -8.34 -27.36 -36.22
C PHE A 201 -8.84 -27.26 -37.68
N TYR A 202 -8.90 -26.03 -38.21
CA TYR A 202 -9.37 -25.59 -39.54
C TYR A 202 -10.88 -25.43 -39.77
N ASP A 203 -11.37 -24.21 -39.54
CA ASP A 203 -12.29 -23.52 -40.48
C ASP A 203 -12.07 -22.01 -40.28
N SER A 204 -11.22 -21.38 -41.09
CA SER A 204 -11.55 -20.80 -42.39
C SER A 204 -11.94 -19.33 -42.26
N TYR A 205 -11.40 -18.58 -43.22
CA TYR A 205 -11.38 -17.14 -43.27
C TYR A 205 -12.76 -16.58 -43.64
N ASP A 206 -12.97 -15.32 -43.27
CA ASP A 206 -13.87 -14.35 -43.91
C ASP A 206 -15.26 -14.14 -43.27
N HIS A 207 -15.30 -13.46 -42.11
CA HIS A 207 -16.46 -12.68 -41.67
C HIS A 207 -16.01 -11.34 -41.03
N PRO A 208 -16.30 -10.17 -41.64
CA PRO A 208 -16.24 -8.90 -40.93
C PRO A 208 -17.46 -8.81 -39.99
N ALA A 209 -17.28 -9.29 -38.76
CA ALA A 209 -18.22 -9.09 -37.68
C ALA A 209 -18.21 -7.61 -37.26
N TYR A 210 -19.21 -6.86 -37.74
CA TYR A 210 -19.68 -5.66 -37.07
C TYR A 210 -19.96 -5.98 -35.59
N PRO A 211 -19.38 -5.26 -34.61
CA PRO A 211 -19.82 -5.38 -33.23
C PRO A 211 -21.22 -4.75 -33.09
N PRO A 212 -22.17 -5.44 -32.42
CA PRO A 212 -23.49 -4.92 -32.14
C PRO A 212 -23.44 -3.93 -30.97
N GLY A 213 -24.22 -2.84 -31.08
CA GLY A 213 -24.82 -2.17 -29.91
C GLY A 213 -23.88 -1.51 -28.91
N TRP A 214 -23.24 -0.40 -29.28
CA TRP A 214 -23.05 0.70 -28.34
C TRP A 214 -24.33 1.55 -28.38
N GLU A 215 -25.31 1.22 -27.54
CA GLU A 215 -26.36 2.17 -27.24
C GLU A 215 -25.73 3.35 -26.49
N VAL A 216 -25.60 4.48 -27.16
CA VAL A 216 -25.34 5.76 -26.48
C VAL A 216 -26.61 6.09 -25.70
N PRO A 217 -26.57 6.30 -24.37
CA PRO A 217 -27.64 7.01 -23.70
C PRO A 217 -27.66 8.45 -24.24
N SER A 218 -28.48 8.65 -25.27
CA SER A 218 -28.82 9.95 -25.83
C SER A 218 -29.78 10.65 -24.88
N THR A 219 -29.28 11.14 -23.75
CA THR A 219 -29.95 12.15 -22.93
C THR A 219 -29.29 13.49 -23.19
N VAL A 220 -29.41 13.99 -24.42
CA VAL A 220 -29.32 15.43 -24.66
C VAL A 220 -30.76 15.93 -24.60
N PRO A 221 -31.13 16.74 -23.60
CA PRO A 221 -32.46 17.33 -23.54
C PRO A 221 -32.68 18.23 -24.77
N ASP A 222 -33.85 18.10 -25.39
CA ASP A 222 -34.29 18.86 -26.58
C ASP A 222 -34.19 20.39 -26.39
N ASP A 223 -34.14 20.87 -25.15
CA ASP A 223 -34.07 22.30 -24.82
C ASP A 223 -32.73 22.99 -25.17
N MET A 224 -31.66 22.26 -25.54
CA MET A 224 -30.39 22.89 -25.94
C MET A 224 -30.27 23.26 -27.42
N LEU A 225 -31.23 22.86 -28.28
CA LEU A 225 -31.19 23.18 -29.72
C LEU A 225 -31.68 24.60 -30.06
N THR A 226 -32.27 25.33 -29.10
CA THR A 226 -32.82 26.68 -29.34
C THR A 226 -31.87 27.81 -28.89
N SER A 227 -30.68 27.49 -28.37
CA SER A 227 -29.69 28.50 -27.94
C SER A 227 -28.30 28.21 -28.50
N MET A 228 -28.16 28.30 -29.83
CA MET A 228 -26.87 28.63 -30.42
C MET A 228 -26.96 29.91 -31.25
N PRO A 229 -26.27 30.99 -30.85
CA PRO A 229 -26.23 32.22 -31.62
C PRO A 229 -25.46 32.00 -32.92
N HIS A 230 -26.04 32.49 -34.01
CA HIS A 230 -25.42 32.57 -35.33
C HIS A 230 -24.10 33.37 -35.24
N GLN A 231 -22.97 32.67 -35.14
CA GLN A 231 -21.67 33.31 -35.39
C GLN A 231 -21.36 33.26 -36.88
N THR A 232 -21.71 34.37 -37.51
CA THR A 232 -21.15 34.88 -38.75
C THR A 232 -19.62 34.98 -38.67
N GLY A 233 -18.95 34.42 -39.68
CA GLY A 233 -17.75 35.03 -40.26
C GLY A 233 -16.41 34.39 -39.91
N TRP A 234 -15.89 33.58 -40.84
CA TRP A 234 -14.46 33.47 -41.14
C TRP A 234 -14.34 33.25 -42.66
N GLN A 235 -14.27 34.35 -43.42
CA GLN A 235 -13.05 34.93 -44.01
C GLN A 235 -12.30 33.97 -44.95
N GLN A 236 -12.38 34.34 -46.24
CA GLN A 236 -11.73 33.71 -47.37
C GLN A 236 -10.21 33.93 -47.29
N TYR A 237 -9.44 32.85 -47.32
CA TYR A 237 -8.00 32.94 -47.61
C TYR A 237 -7.79 32.77 -49.10
N THR A 238 -7.41 33.85 -49.77
CA THR A 238 -6.92 33.86 -51.14
C THR A 238 -5.49 33.32 -51.16
N HIS A 239 -5.24 32.32 -52.00
CA HIS A 239 -3.91 31.80 -52.27
C HIS A 239 -3.22 32.77 -53.24
N SER A 240 -2.16 33.44 -52.78
CA SER A 240 -1.28 34.22 -53.66
C SER A 240 -0.10 33.36 -54.06
N THR A 241 0.01 33.07 -55.35
CA THR A 241 1.14 32.37 -55.96
C THR A 241 1.95 33.40 -56.74
N ALA A 242 3.23 33.56 -56.42
CA ALA A 242 4.21 34.26 -57.24
C ALA A 242 5.49 33.40 -57.16
N SER A 243 5.82 32.70 -58.25
CA SER A 243 6.81 33.06 -59.28
C SER A 243 8.24 33.03 -58.75
#